data_AF-I3CJM9-F1
#
_entry.id   AF-I3CJM9-F1
#
_cell.length_a   1.000
_cell.length_b   1.000
_cell.length_c   1.000
_cell.angle_alpha   90.00
_cell.angle_beta   90.00
_cell.angle_gamma   90.00
#
_symmetry.space_group_name_H-M   'P 1'
#
loop_
_entity.id
_entity.type
_entity.pdbx_description
1 polymer ?
#
loop_
_entity_poly.entity_id
_entity_poly.type
_entity_poly.pdbx_seq_one_letter_code
_entity_poly.pdbx_strand_id
1 'polypeptide(L)'
;MFENRTRLIIQEKYLELVRQAVDVLKAIPTTQLQDIGSTYDNVWEAFTQEVQREEDAIYFSGLITDVCRQMVQTLSITELQLLWLISDGCFDWDDDEEFPEIEQMVTDVTDELSSWVEQEAEEPELEEDFYDDEEDDEDFEVEYYEEDHSHKRKH
;
A
#
# COMPACT_ATOMS: atom_id res chain seq x y z
N MET A 1 12.07 -3.45 -17.06
CA MET A 1 13.11 -4.03 -16.17
C MET A 1 13.46 -3.13 -15.00
N PHE A 2 13.80 -1.83 -15.18
CA PHE A 2 14.11 -0.95 -14.04
C PHE A 2 12.85 -0.47 -13.30
N GLU A 3 11.75 -0.19 -14.01
CA GLU A 3 10.48 0.24 -13.41
C GLU A 3 9.94 -0.77 -12.40
N ASN A 4 9.86 -2.06 -12.76
CA ASN A 4 9.44 -3.12 -11.82
C ASN A 4 10.36 -3.19 -10.60
N ARG A 5 11.68 -3.08 -10.77
CA ARG A 5 12.62 -3.09 -9.64
C ARG A 5 12.45 -1.89 -8.73
N THR A 6 12.22 -0.71 -9.30
CA THR A 6 11.93 0.50 -8.51
C THR A 6 10.64 0.31 -7.73
N ARG A 7 9.58 -0.21 -8.36
CA ARG A 7 8.31 -0.50 -7.70
C ARG A 7 8.50 -1.45 -6.51
N LEU A 8 9.22 -2.55 -6.70
CA LEU A 8 9.53 -3.51 -5.64
C LEU A 8 10.27 -2.86 -4.47
N ILE A 9 11.28 -2.02 -4.73
CA ILE A 9 12.01 -1.30 -3.66
C ILE A 9 11.07 -0.37 -2.87
N ILE A 10 10.14 0.29 -3.54
CA ILE A 10 9.19 1.18 -2.88
C ILE A 10 8.15 0.38 -2.08
N GLN A 11 7.69 -0.76 -2.59
CA GLN A 11 6.81 -1.68 -1.87
C GLN A 11 7.50 -2.30 -0.64
N GLU A 12 8.75 -2.71 -0.75
CA GLU A 12 9.57 -3.14 0.39
C GLU A 12 9.64 -2.06 1.48
N LYS A 13 9.66 -0.78 1.08
CA LYS A 13 9.62 0.33 2.03
C LYS A 13 8.25 0.46 2.71
N TYR A 14 7.14 0.26 1.99
CA TYR A 14 5.81 0.16 2.62
C TYR A 14 5.76 -0.98 3.63
N LEU A 15 6.24 -2.17 3.29
CA LEU A 15 6.31 -3.31 4.23
C LEU A 15 7.15 -3.00 5.47
N GLU A 16 8.29 -2.30 5.31
CA GLU A 16 9.09 -1.84 6.44
C GLU A 16 8.28 -0.92 7.38
N LEU A 17 7.50 0.00 6.81
CA LEU A 17 6.64 0.91 7.56
C LEU A 17 5.47 0.17 8.21
N VAL A 18 4.84 -0.80 7.54
CA VAL A 18 3.78 -1.64 8.12
C VAL A 18 4.29 -2.36 9.37
N ARG A 19 5.44 -3.06 9.28
CA ARG A 19 6.05 -3.75 10.43
C ARG A 19 6.29 -2.81 11.60
N GLN A 20 6.84 -1.63 11.32
CA GLN A 20 7.10 -0.62 12.35
C GLN A 20 5.80 -0.10 12.99
N ALA A 21 4.74 0.11 12.20
CA ALA A 21 3.44 0.53 12.71
C ALA A 21 2.85 -0.56 13.61
N VAL A 22 2.88 -1.81 13.17
CA VAL A 22 2.46 -2.99 13.96
C VAL A 22 3.22 -3.07 15.27
N ASP A 23 4.54 -2.89 15.27
CA ASP A 23 5.36 -2.89 16.49
C ASP A 23 4.97 -1.77 17.46
N VAL A 24 4.70 -0.56 16.94
CA VAL A 24 4.19 0.56 17.76
C VAL A 24 2.83 0.21 18.36
N LEU A 25 1.92 -0.35 17.58
CA LEU A 25 0.58 -0.71 18.03
C LEU A 25 0.59 -1.85 19.07
N LYS A 26 1.46 -2.85 18.90
CA LYS A 26 1.71 -3.91 19.89
C LYS A 26 2.27 -3.36 21.20
N ALA A 27 3.00 -2.25 21.15
CA ALA A 27 3.56 -1.61 22.34
C ALA A 27 2.54 -0.77 23.14
N ILE A 28 1.35 -0.49 22.59
CA ILE A 28 0.29 0.27 23.26
C ILE A 28 -0.66 -0.70 23.98
N PRO A 29 -0.68 -0.74 25.32
CA PRO A 29 -1.62 -1.57 26.07
C PRO A 29 -3.04 -1.01 25.96
N THR A 30 -4.04 -1.88 25.76
CA THR A 30 -5.45 -1.47 25.70
C THR A 30 -5.93 -0.80 26.99
N THR A 31 -5.34 -1.15 28.13
CA THR A 31 -5.62 -0.53 29.44
C THR A 31 -5.31 0.96 29.51
N GLN A 32 -4.46 1.48 28.63
CA GLN A 32 -4.17 2.91 28.54
C GLN A 32 -5.26 3.67 27.78
N LEU A 33 -6.08 2.97 26.99
CA LEU A 33 -7.21 3.52 26.29
C LEU A 33 -8.44 3.41 27.21
N GLN A 34 -8.88 4.57 27.70
CA GLN A 34 -10.06 4.65 28.56
C GLN A 34 -11.30 4.15 27.79
N ASP A 35 -12.20 3.46 28.47
CA ASP A 35 -13.53 3.01 27.97
C ASP A 35 -13.61 1.82 26.99
N ILE A 36 -12.54 1.11 26.64
CA ILE A 36 -12.68 -0.02 25.68
C ILE A 36 -13.25 -1.29 26.32
N GLY A 37 -12.96 -1.55 27.61
CA GLY A 37 -13.29 -2.84 28.21
C GLY A 37 -12.70 -4.03 27.43
N SER A 38 -11.65 -3.79 26.63
CA SER A 38 -11.02 -4.81 25.78
C SER A 38 -10.45 -5.94 26.63
N THR A 39 -10.67 -7.17 26.17
CA THR A 39 -10.05 -8.36 26.74
C THR A 39 -8.65 -8.63 26.20
N TYR A 40 -8.18 -7.82 25.26
CA TYR A 40 -6.88 -7.99 24.59
C TYR A 40 -5.79 -7.19 25.27
N ASP A 41 -4.54 -7.67 25.16
CA ASP A 41 -3.42 -7.10 25.91
C ASP A 41 -2.91 -5.79 25.27
N ASN A 42 -2.96 -5.70 23.95
CA ASN A 42 -2.48 -4.56 23.17
C ASN A 42 -3.44 -4.12 22.06
N VAL A 43 -3.21 -2.92 21.52
CA VAL A 43 -4.06 -2.30 20.48
C VAL A 43 -4.07 -3.12 19.20
N TRP A 44 -2.92 -3.66 18.79
CA TRP A 44 -2.83 -4.47 17.57
C TRP A 44 -3.76 -5.68 17.64
N GLU A 45 -3.69 -6.47 18.72
CA GLU A 45 -4.57 -7.63 18.91
C GLU A 45 -6.06 -7.26 18.90
N ALA A 46 -6.41 -6.12 19.54
CA ALA A 46 -7.78 -5.65 19.56
C ALA A 46 -8.26 -5.24 18.16
N PHE A 47 -7.42 -4.52 17.41
CA PHE A 47 -7.70 -4.07 16.05
C PHE A 47 -7.85 -5.24 15.07
N THR A 48 -6.89 -6.17 15.03
CA THR A 48 -6.97 -7.41 14.23
C THR A 48 -8.27 -8.15 14.46
N GLN A 49 -8.73 -8.20 15.72
CA GLN A 49 -9.99 -8.86 16.06
C GLN A 49 -11.24 -8.09 15.63
N GLU A 50 -11.20 -6.76 15.54
CA GLU A 50 -12.29 -5.97 14.95
C GLU A 50 -12.37 -6.20 13.44
N VAL A 51 -11.23 -6.07 12.74
CA VAL A 51 -11.11 -6.27 11.28
C VAL A 51 -11.59 -7.67 10.88
N GLN A 52 -11.08 -8.72 11.51
CA GLN A 52 -11.45 -10.11 11.20
C GLN A 52 -12.91 -10.48 11.51
N ARG A 53 -13.62 -9.67 12.30
CA ARG A 53 -15.04 -9.87 12.58
C ARG A 53 -15.96 -9.20 11.57
N GLU A 54 -15.39 -8.54 10.56
CA GLU A 54 -16.13 -7.65 9.64
C GLU A 54 -16.94 -6.58 10.41
N GLU A 55 -16.50 -6.25 11.63
CA GLU A 55 -17.04 -5.09 12.35
C GLU A 55 -16.32 -3.87 11.78
N ASP A 56 -17.04 -2.78 11.55
CA ASP A 56 -16.40 -1.53 11.15
C ASP A 56 -15.36 -1.18 12.23
N ALA A 57 -14.06 -1.29 11.93
CA ALA A 57 -12.94 -1.12 12.86
C ALA A 57 -12.71 0.36 13.28
N ILE A 58 -13.82 1.09 13.40
CA ILE A 58 -13.95 2.51 13.68
C ILE A 58 -13.28 2.88 15.00
N TYR A 59 -13.23 1.95 15.96
CA TYR A 59 -12.72 2.27 17.28
C TYR A 59 -11.21 2.57 17.24
N PHE A 60 -10.45 1.73 16.53
CA PHE A 60 -8.99 1.89 16.45
C PHE A 60 -8.53 2.65 15.20
N SER A 61 -9.35 2.79 14.16
CA SER A 61 -8.95 3.41 12.89
C SER A 61 -8.27 4.77 13.05
N GLY A 62 -8.81 5.67 13.89
CA GLY A 62 -8.18 6.96 14.15
C GLY A 62 -6.78 6.86 14.78
N LEU A 63 -6.57 5.89 15.68
CA LEU A 63 -5.26 5.64 16.29
C LEU A 63 -4.28 5.03 15.27
N ILE A 64 -4.75 4.13 14.40
CA ILE A 64 -3.96 3.56 13.30
C ILE A 64 -3.49 4.67 12.37
N THR A 65 -4.41 5.53 11.91
CA THR A 65 -4.10 6.67 11.04
C THR A 65 -3.11 7.63 11.72
N ASP A 66 -3.25 7.90 13.01
CA ASP A 66 -2.33 8.77 13.75
C ASP A 66 -0.92 8.18 13.85
N VAL A 67 -0.81 6.86 14.07
CA VAL A 67 0.49 6.15 14.07
C VAL A 67 1.13 6.21 12.68
N CYS A 68 0.37 5.88 11.63
CA CYS A 68 0.85 5.93 10.24
C CYS A 68 1.30 7.34 9.87
N ARG A 69 0.51 8.37 10.20
CA ARG A 69 0.83 9.78 9.96
C ARG A 69 2.14 10.19 10.63
N GLN A 70 2.34 9.81 11.89
CA GLN A 70 3.58 10.11 12.61
C GLN A 70 4.79 9.50 11.92
N MET A 71 4.67 8.28 11.42
CA MET A 71 5.76 7.60 10.71
C MET A 71 6.04 8.26 9.36
N VAL A 72 5.00 8.55 8.57
CA VAL A 72 5.12 9.26 7.30
C VAL A 72 5.78 10.63 7.47
N GLN A 73 5.45 11.35 8.55
CA GLN A 73 6.06 12.64 8.87
C GLN A 73 7.56 12.57 9.21
N THR A 74 8.11 11.39 9.51
CA THR A 74 9.55 11.21 9.76
C THR A 74 10.35 10.90 8.49
N LEU A 75 9.68 10.62 7.38
CA LEU A 75 10.33 10.31 6.11
C LEU A 75 11.06 11.52 5.55
N SER A 76 12.14 11.26 4.82
CA SER A 76 12.72 12.28 3.96
C SER A 76 11.75 12.64 2.83
N ILE A 77 11.89 13.85 2.28
CA ILE A 77 11.09 14.30 1.13
C ILE A 77 11.20 13.31 -0.05
N THR A 78 12.39 12.75 -0.27
CA THR A 78 12.62 11.79 -1.34
C THR A 78 11.89 10.47 -1.09
N GLU A 79 11.92 9.93 0.14
CA GLU A 79 11.16 8.73 0.47
C GLU A 79 9.65 8.96 0.31
N LEU A 80 9.15 10.10 0.80
CA LEU A 80 7.75 10.48 0.67
C LEU A 80 7.31 10.55 -0.80
N GLN A 81 8.09 11.22 -1.64
CA GLN A 81 7.80 11.33 -3.08
C GLN A 81 7.82 9.96 -3.77
N LEU A 82 8.77 9.09 -3.41
CA LEU A 82 8.85 7.75 -3.98
C LEU A 82 7.64 6.90 -3.58
N LEU A 83 7.24 6.93 -2.31
CA LEU A 83 6.06 6.21 -1.82
C LEU A 83 4.78 6.75 -2.46
N TRP A 84 4.68 8.07 -2.62
CA TRP A 84 3.52 8.71 -3.26
C TRP A 84 3.35 8.24 -4.71
N LEU A 85 4.43 8.15 -5.49
CA LEU A 85 4.40 7.75 -6.90
C LEU A 85 3.79 6.36 -7.17
N ILE A 86 3.65 5.52 -6.15
CA ILE A 86 3.00 4.21 -6.29
C ILE A 86 1.74 4.05 -5.43
N SER A 87 1.32 5.13 -4.74
CA SER A 87 0.11 5.16 -3.93
C SER A 87 -1.12 5.42 -4.79
N ASP A 88 -2.29 5.03 -4.29
CA ASP A 88 -3.58 5.34 -4.91
C ASP A 88 -3.77 6.86 -5.11
N GLY A 89 -3.26 7.69 -4.19
CA GLY A 89 -3.31 9.15 -4.33
C GLY A 89 -2.58 9.69 -5.57
N CYS A 90 -1.55 9.00 -6.08
CA CYS A 90 -0.92 9.35 -7.36
C CYS A 90 -1.72 8.85 -8.56
N PHE A 91 -2.35 7.68 -8.46
CA PHE A 91 -3.20 7.15 -9.53
C PHE A 91 -4.48 7.97 -9.74
N ASP A 92 -5.00 8.55 -8.65
CA ASP A 92 -6.15 9.45 -8.66
C ASP A 92 -5.77 10.92 -8.96
N TRP A 93 -4.48 11.25 -9.02
CA TRP A 93 -4.01 12.60 -9.30
C TRP A 93 -4.23 12.98 -10.76
N ASP A 94 -4.70 14.20 -11.00
CA ASP A 94 -4.87 14.72 -12.35
C ASP A 94 -3.51 15.10 -12.94
N ASP A 95 -3.12 14.45 -14.04
CA ASP A 95 -1.87 14.71 -14.78
C ASP A 95 -1.77 16.16 -15.30
N ASP A 96 -2.89 16.87 -15.42
CA ASP A 96 -2.93 18.29 -15.80
C ASP A 96 -2.65 19.25 -14.62
N GLU A 97 -2.61 18.75 -13.38
CA GLU A 97 -2.30 19.52 -12.17
C GLU A 97 -0.78 19.58 -11.88
N GLU A 98 -0.36 20.59 -11.10
CA GLU A 98 1.03 20.66 -10.64
C GLU A 98 1.35 19.49 -9.70
N PHE A 99 2.63 19.13 -9.61
CA PHE A 99 3.07 18.07 -8.68
C PHE A 99 2.63 18.41 -7.24
N PRO A 100 2.10 17.43 -6.47
CA PRO A 100 1.42 17.76 -5.23
C PRO A 100 2.36 18.39 -4.20
N GLU A 101 1.77 19.20 -3.32
CA GLU A 101 2.49 19.72 -2.17
C GLU A 101 2.78 18.61 -1.16
N ILE A 102 3.81 18.82 -0.33
CA ILE A 102 4.23 17.84 0.69
C ILE A 102 3.09 17.48 1.65
N GLU A 103 2.23 18.43 2.00
CA GLU A 103 1.09 18.16 2.90
C GLU A 103 0.06 17.21 2.28
N GLN A 104 -0.15 17.30 0.96
CA GLN A 104 -1.01 16.37 0.22
C GLN A 104 -0.37 14.99 0.18
N MET A 105 0.91 14.89 -0.19
CA MET A 105 1.63 13.61 -0.22
C MET A 105 1.65 12.91 1.15
N VAL A 106 1.81 13.67 2.24
CA VAL A 106 1.74 13.11 3.60
C VAL A 106 0.36 12.50 3.84
N THR A 107 -0.71 13.12 3.37
CA THR A 107 -2.07 12.61 3.53
C THR A 107 -2.26 11.33 2.71
N ASP A 108 -1.96 11.37 1.42
CA ASP A 108 -2.13 10.23 0.51
C ASP A 108 -1.32 9.01 0.95
N VAL A 109 -0.04 9.20 1.30
CA VAL A 109 0.83 8.10 1.76
C VAL A 109 0.42 7.60 3.15
N THR A 110 -0.18 8.45 3.99
CA THR A 110 -0.74 8.01 5.28
C THR A 110 -1.96 7.11 5.08
N ASP A 111 -2.83 7.48 4.15
CA ASP A 111 -4.06 6.73 3.86
C ASP A 111 -3.72 5.38 3.23
N GLU A 112 -2.79 5.36 2.26
CA GLU A 112 -2.22 4.13 1.69
C GLU A 112 -1.60 3.24 2.76
N LEU A 113 -0.69 3.78 3.59
CA LEU A 113 -0.04 3.00 4.65
C LEU A 113 -1.05 2.45 5.66
N SER A 114 -2.10 3.22 5.98
CA SER A 114 -3.16 2.76 6.89
C SER A 114 -3.92 1.57 6.28
N SER A 115 -4.22 1.62 4.97
CA SER A 115 -4.85 0.50 4.26
C SER A 115 -3.98 -0.76 4.27
N TRP A 116 -2.66 -0.62 4.11
CA TRP A 116 -1.75 -1.77 4.19
C TRP A 116 -1.68 -2.36 5.61
N VAL A 117 -1.74 -1.52 6.64
CA VAL A 117 -1.80 -1.99 8.04
C VAL A 117 -3.12 -2.71 8.33
N GLU A 118 -4.22 -2.25 7.75
CA GLU A 118 -5.52 -2.93 7.84
C GLU A 118 -5.50 -4.28 7.12
N GLN A 119 -4.90 -4.35 5.92
CA GLN A 119 -4.73 -5.61 5.19
C GLN A 119 -3.89 -6.62 5.98
N GLU A 120 -2.79 -6.18 6.60
CA GLU A 120 -1.98 -7.04 7.49
C GLU A 120 -2.79 -7.55 8.71
N ALA A 121 -3.79 -6.79 9.15
CA ALA A 121 -4.67 -7.17 10.25
C ALA A 121 -5.76 -8.16 9.79
N GLU A 122 -6.25 -8.04 8.56
CA GLU A 122 -7.22 -8.95 7.95
C GLU A 122 -6.57 -10.30 7.61
N GLU A 123 -5.49 -10.26 6.83
CA GLU A 123 -4.75 -11.39 6.28
C GLU A 123 -3.25 -11.24 6.61
N PRO A 124 -2.79 -11.80 7.75
CA PRO A 124 -1.42 -11.66 8.21
C PRO A 124 -0.48 -12.56 7.41
N GLU A 125 -0.16 -12.16 6.18
CA GLU A 125 0.75 -12.86 5.26
C GLU A 125 1.21 -11.94 4.10
N LEU A 126 1.02 -10.62 4.21
CA LEU A 126 1.33 -9.66 3.14
C LEU A 126 2.69 -9.89 2.51
N GLU A 127 3.71 -10.17 3.32
CA GLU A 127 5.07 -10.45 2.85
C GLU A 127 5.20 -11.66 1.90
N GLU A 128 4.40 -12.71 2.10
CA GLU A 128 4.51 -13.94 1.30
C GLU A 128 3.90 -13.76 -0.11
N ASP A 129 2.83 -12.99 -0.23
CA ASP A 129 2.17 -12.70 -1.52
C ASP A 129 3.05 -11.85 -2.46
N PHE A 130 3.91 -10.97 -1.93
CA PHE A 130 4.77 -10.10 -2.77
C PHE A 130 5.88 -10.85 -3.52
N TYR A 131 6.31 -12.02 -3.04
CA TYR A 131 7.39 -12.80 -3.67
C TYR A 131 6.88 -13.93 -4.57
N ASP A 132 5.56 -14.22 -4.59
CA ASP A 132 4.97 -15.30 -5.40
C ASP A 132 4.44 -14.83 -6.77
N ASP A 133 4.40 -13.51 -7.04
CA ASP A 133 4.01 -12.92 -8.33
C ASP A 133 5.15 -12.92 -9.38
N GLU A 134 6.16 -13.79 -9.21
CA GLU A 134 7.26 -14.02 -10.18
C GLU A 134 6.91 -15.04 -11.30
N GLU A 135 5.63 -15.35 -11.55
CA GLU A 135 5.20 -16.22 -12.66
C GLU A 135 4.13 -15.56 -13.56
N ASP A 136 4.52 -14.60 -14.43
CA ASP A 136 3.85 -14.41 -15.73
C ASP A 136 4.71 -13.63 -16.75
N ASP A 137 5.94 -14.09 -16.99
CA ASP A 137 6.62 -13.87 -18.28
C ASP A 137 6.13 -14.94 -19.29
N GLU A 138 4.82 -15.06 -19.54
CA GLU A 138 4.32 -15.84 -20.68
C GLU A 138 4.65 -15.10 -21.98
N ASP A 139 5.65 -15.64 -22.70
CA ASP A 139 6.04 -15.35 -24.08
C ASP A 139 4.84 -14.90 -24.94
N PHE A 140 4.77 -13.60 -25.24
CA PHE A 140 3.83 -13.06 -26.23
C PHE A 140 4.26 -13.57 -27.62
N GLU A 141 3.73 -14.73 -28.03
CA GLU A 141 3.96 -15.31 -29.35
C GLU A 141 3.32 -14.37 -30.40
N VAL A 142 4.14 -13.51 -31.00
CA VAL A 142 3.70 -12.60 -32.07
C VAL A 142 3.38 -13.42 -33.32
N GLU A 143 2.10 -13.71 -33.56
CA GLU A 143 1.64 -14.23 -34.84
C GLU A 143 1.93 -13.21 -35.96
N TYR A 144 2.94 -13.49 -36.78
CA TYR A 144 3.18 -12.78 -38.03
C TYR A 144 2.06 -13.09 -39.03
N TYR A 145 1.18 -12.12 -39.29
CA TYR A 145 0.32 -12.15 -40.47
C TYR A 145 1.15 -11.83 -41.72
N GLU A 146 1.36 -12.81 -42.60
CA GLU A 146 1.88 -12.55 -43.94
C GLU A 146 0.83 -11.76 -44.75
N GLU A 147 1.08 -10.47 -44.97
CA GLU A 147 0.33 -9.65 -45.93
C GLU A 147 0.55 -10.19 -47.35
N ASP A 148 -0.45 -10.87 -47.92
CA ASP A 148 -0.48 -11.26 -49.32
C ASP A 148 -0.62 -10.01 -50.22
N HIS A 149 0.53 -9.44 -50.59
CA HIS A 149 0.65 -8.42 -51.62
C HIS A 149 0.44 -9.02 -53.03
N SER A 150 -0.80 -9.35 -53.39
CA SER A 150 -1.19 -9.50 -54.79
C SER A 150 -1.79 -8.20 -55.34
N HIS A 151 -0.92 -7.24 -55.62
CA HIS A 151 -1.19 -6.20 -56.61
C HIS A 151 -1.15 -6.80 -58.03
N LYS A 152 -2.31 -6.90 -58.70
CA LYS A 152 -2.35 -6.83 -60.17
C LYS A 152 -3.27 -5.71 -60.63
N ARG A 153 -2.61 -4.76 -61.30
CA ARG A 153 -3.11 -3.51 -61.86
C ARG A 153 -4.13 -3.74 -62.98
N LYS A 154 -5.05 -2.77 -63.08
CA LYS A 154 -5.98 -2.52 -64.18
C LYS A 154 -5.30 -2.61 -65.56
N HIS A 155 -6.05 -3.10 -66.54
CA HIS A 155 -6.14 -2.43 -67.83
C HIS A 155 -7.58 -2.43 -68.34
#